data_AF-A0A7Y5XYC3-F1
#
_entry.id   AF-A0A7Y5XYC3-F1
#
_cell.length_a   1.000
_cell.length_b   1.000
_cell.length_c   1.000
_cell.angle_alpha   90.00
_cell.angle_beta   90.00
_cell.angle_gamma   90.00
#
_symmetry.space_group_name_H-M   'P 1'
#
loop_
_entity.id
_entity.type
_entity.pdbx_description
1 polymer ?
#
loop_
_entity_poly.entity_id
_entity_poly.type
_entity_poly.pdbx_seq_one_letter_code
_entity_poly.pdbx_strand_id
1 'polypeptide(L)'
;FGTSAKAGRVIPNKAFQALACGTPLVTADTPAARELLVDGESALLVPPGDAGALAAAVRRLAGDAELAGRIGAGGLAAYREHASEDVLGARWRGLIERLVAR
;
A
#
# COMPACT_ATOMS: atom_id res chain seq x y z
N PHE A 1 -13.71 4.61 0.57
CA PHE A 1 -13.20 4.00 -0.67
C PHE A 1 -14.37 3.64 -1.58
N GLY A 2 -14.29 3.88 -2.88
CA GLY A 2 -15.41 3.62 -3.81
C GLY A 2 -15.57 2.14 -4.14
N THR A 3 -16.78 1.72 -4.53
CA THR A 3 -17.15 0.33 -4.85
C THR A 3 -17.36 0.07 -6.34
N SER A 4 -17.06 1.05 -7.21
CA SER A 4 -17.22 0.88 -8.65
C SER A 4 -16.17 -0.10 -9.21
N ALA A 5 -16.49 -0.74 -10.34
CA ALA A 5 -15.54 -1.60 -11.06
C ALA A 5 -14.23 -0.89 -11.41
N LYS A 6 -14.28 0.42 -11.69
CA LYS A 6 -13.09 1.25 -11.87
C LYS A 6 -12.28 1.36 -10.58
N ALA A 7 -12.92 1.62 -9.45
CA ALA A 7 -12.23 1.80 -8.17
C ALA A 7 -11.49 0.52 -7.74
N GLY A 8 -12.03 -0.66 -8.05
CA GLY A 8 -11.43 -1.95 -7.69
C GLY A 8 -10.16 -2.35 -8.48
N ARG A 9 -9.81 -1.64 -9.57
CA ARG A 9 -8.69 -2.00 -10.46
C ARG A 9 -7.61 -0.93 -10.58
N VAL A 10 -7.75 0.19 -9.88
CA VAL A 10 -6.78 1.29 -9.93
C VAL A 10 -5.72 1.06 -8.87
N ILE A 11 -4.45 1.17 -9.27
CA ILE A 11 -3.32 1.23 -8.34
C ILE A 11 -3.08 2.71 -7.98
N PRO A 12 -3.29 3.12 -6.72
CA PRO A 12 -3.14 4.52 -6.34
C PRO A 12 -1.69 4.86 -6.04
N ASN A 13 -0.98 5.52 -6.97
CA ASN A 13 0.43 5.92 -6.78
C ASN A 13 0.70 6.68 -5.46
N LYS A 14 -0.26 7.51 -5.02
CA LYS A 14 -0.16 8.23 -3.74
C LYS A 14 -0.03 7.33 -2.51
N ALA A 15 -0.52 6.09 -2.56
CA ALA A 15 -0.33 5.14 -1.47
C ALA A 15 1.15 4.75 -1.37
N PHE A 16 1.81 4.44 -2.49
CA PHE A 16 3.23 4.11 -2.54
C PHE A 16 4.12 5.29 -2.11
N GLN A 17 3.74 6.52 -2.48
CA GLN A 17 4.43 7.72 -2.00
C GLN A 17 4.32 7.87 -0.47
N ALA A 18 3.17 7.55 0.13
CA ALA A 18 3.01 7.55 1.58
C ALA A 18 3.89 6.48 2.24
N LEU A 19 3.93 5.26 1.69
CA LEU A 19 4.80 4.18 2.16
C LEU A 19 6.28 4.57 2.11
N ALA A 20 6.72 5.17 0.99
CA ALA A 20 8.09 5.64 0.80
C ALA A 20 8.52 6.72 1.83
N CYS A 21 7.57 7.52 2.30
CA CYS A 21 7.80 8.51 3.35
C CYS A 21 7.69 7.93 4.78
N GLY A 22 7.38 6.64 4.94
CA GLY A 22 7.11 6.05 6.26
C GLY A 22 5.84 6.59 6.92
N THR A 23 4.92 7.16 6.14
CA THR A 23 3.65 7.69 6.64
C THR A 23 2.67 6.52 6.88
N PRO A 24 2.04 6.42 8.06
CA PRO A 24 1.05 5.38 8.31
C PRO A 24 -0.12 5.48 7.31
N LEU A 25 -0.44 4.34 6.68
CA LEU A 25 -1.40 4.28 5.58
C LEU A 25 -2.69 3.59 6.00
N VAL A 26 -3.82 4.21 5.67
CA VAL A 26 -5.14 3.54 5.59
C VAL A 26 -5.52 3.43 4.12
N THR A 27 -5.83 2.23 3.65
CA THR A 27 -6.26 2.00 2.27
C THR A 27 -7.39 0.96 2.18
N ALA A 28 -7.99 0.83 1.01
CA ALA A 28 -9.02 -0.17 0.77
C ALA A 28 -8.43 -1.58 0.81
N ASP A 29 -9.13 -2.50 1.47
CA ASP A 29 -8.88 -3.93 1.38
C ASP A 29 -9.25 -4.42 -0.02
N THR A 30 -8.23 -4.63 -0.85
CA THR A 30 -8.36 -5.06 -2.24
C THR A 30 -7.31 -6.12 -2.55
N PRO A 31 -7.53 -7.00 -3.55
CA PRO A 31 -6.51 -7.96 -3.97
C PRO A 31 -5.16 -7.32 -4.28
N ALA A 32 -5.16 -6.20 -5.02
CA ALA A 32 -3.95 -5.47 -5.37
C ALA A 32 -3.23 -4.87 -4.15
N ALA A 33 -3.98 -4.41 -3.13
CA ALA A 33 -3.35 -3.98 -1.88
C ALA A 33 -2.68 -5.15 -1.16
N ARG A 34 -3.33 -6.32 -1.11
CA ARG A 34 -2.82 -7.52 -0.45
C ARG A 34 -1.62 -8.18 -1.14
N GLU A 35 -1.31 -7.80 -2.39
CA GLU A 35 -0.08 -8.23 -3.07
C GLU A 35 1.19 -7.68 -2.39
N LEU A 36 1.09 -6.56 -1.67
CA LEU A 36 2.23 -5.90 -1.02
C LEU A 36 1.99 -5.59 0.46
N LEU A 37 0.74 -5.34 0.86
CA LEU A 37 0.38 -4.85 2.18
C LEU A 37 -0.26 -5.96 3.03
N VAL A 38 0.23 -6.05 4.26
CA VAL A 38 -0.33 -6.83 5.37
C VAL A 38 -1.08 -5.90 6.33
N ASP A 39 -2.34 -6.22 6.61
CA ASP A 39 -3.20 -5.47 7.53
C ASP A 39 -2.67 -5.51 8.96
N GLY A 40 -2.63 -4.36 9.62
CA GLY A 40 -2.11 -4.22 10.99
C GLY A 40 -0.58 -4.19 11.11
N GLU A 41 0.14 -4.45 10.02
CA GLU A 41 1.61 -4.47 9.99
C GLU A 41 2.19 -3.36 9.10
N SER A 42 1.72 -3.26 7.86
CA SER A 42 2.24 -2.32 6.84
C SER A 42 1.24 -1.25 6.42
N ALA A 43 -0.05 -1.47 6.71
CA ALA A 43 -1.15 -0.54 6.51
C ALA A 43 -2.33 -0.99 7.38
N LEU A 44 -3.34 -0.14 7.53
CA LEU A 44 -4.68 -0.58 7.92
C LEU A 44 -5.55 -0.73 6.67
N LEU A 45 -6.05 -1.94 6.43
CA LEU A 45 -6.91 -2.27 5.31
C LEU A 45 -8.38 -2.23 5.76
N VAL A 46 -9.21 -1.46 5.06
CA VAL A 46 -10.63 -1.34 5.41
C VAL A 46 -11.54 -1.73 4.24
N PRO A 47 -12.74 -2.27 4.51
CA PRO A 47 -13.68 -2.63 3.45
C PRO A 47 -14.02 -1.45 2.53
N PRO A 48 -14.06 -1.65 1.19
CA PRO A 48 -14.58 -0.66 0.27
C PRO A 48 -16.03 -0.28 0.58
N GLY A 49 -16.39 0.99 0.41
CA GLY A 49 -17.74 1.49 0.69
C GLY A 49 -18.07 1.70 2.17
N ASP A 50 -17.22 1.26 3.09
CA ASP A 50 -17.48 1.39 4.53
C ASP A 50 -16.87 2.66 5.13
N ALA A 51 -17.71 3.67 5.32
CA ALA A 51 -17.31 4.93 5.95
C ALA A 51 -17.03 4.77 7.45
N GLY A 52 -17.72 3.84 8.12
CA GLY A 52 -17.55 3.58 9.56
C GLY A 52 -16.20 2.96 9.85
N ALA A 53 -15.82 1.93 9.10
CA ALA A 53 -14.52 1.28 9.20
C ALA A 53 -13.37 2.25 8.87
N LEU A 54 -13.51 3.07 7.83
CA LEU A 54 -12.53 4.11 7.50
C LEU A 54 -12.37 5.13 8.64
N ALA A 55 -13.47 5.65 9.18
CA ALA A 55 -13.42 6.60 10.28
C ALA A 55 -12.81 5.99 11.55
N ALA A 56 -13.08 4.71 11.82
CA ALA A 56 -12.49 3.99 12.96
C ALA A 56 -10.97 3.81 12.78
N ALA A 57 -10.50 3.42 11.59
CA ALA A 57 -9.08 3.25 11.30
C ALA A 57 -8.31 4.57 11.44
N VAL A 58 -8.85 5.68 10.91
CA VAL A 58 -8.24 7.01 11.05
C VAL A 58 -8.16 7.43 12.52
N ARG A 59 -9.25 7.26 13.29
CA ARG A 59 -9.26 7.56 14.73
C ARG A 59 -8.26 6.71 15.50
N ARG A 60 -8.13 5.42 15.15
CA ARG A 60 -7.18 4.50 15.77
C ARG A 60 -5.74 4.99 15.58
N LEU A 61 -5.34 5.35 14.37
CA LEU A 61 -4.00 5.88 14.11
C LEU A 61 -3.77 7.26 14.74
N ALA A 62 -4.78 8.12 14.76
CA ALA A 62 -4.67 9.43 15.38
C ALA A 62 -4.57 9.36 16.91
N GLY A 63 -5.17 8.34 17.54
CA GLY A 63 -5.17 8.15 18.99
C GLY A 63 -4.05 7.26 19.53
N ASP A 64 -3.29 6.58 18.67
CA ASP A 64 -2.23 5.65 19.05
C ASP A 64 -0.96 5.91 18.24
N ALA A 65 -0.09 6.76 18.79
CA ALA A 65 1.16 7.17 18.14
C ALA A 65 2.15 6.01 17.97
N GLU A 66 2.13 5.02 18.88
CA GLU A 66 2.99 3.85 18.78
C GLU A 66 2.56 2.96 17.62
N LEU A 67 1.26 2.68 17.51
CA LEU A 67 0.70 1.97 16.36
C LEU A 67 0.98 2.73 15.06
N ALA A 68 0.78 4.05 15.03
CA ALA A 68 1.08 4.85 13.85
C ALA A 68 2.56 4.73 13.42
N GLY A 69 3.49 4.76 14.39
CA GLY A 69 4.91 4.54 14.14
C GLY A 69 5.19 3.14 13.59
N ARG A 70 4.60 2.09 14.18
CA ARG A 70 4.77 0.70 13.71
C ARG A 70 4.23 0.50 12.30
N ILE A 71 3.03 0.98 12.01
CA ILE A 71 2.40 0.89 10.68
C ILE A 71 3.23 1.65 9.64
N GLY A 72 3.69 2.86 9.96
CA GLY A 72 4.54 3.64 9.05
C GLY A 72 5.86 2.95 8.75
N ALA A 73 6.51 2.38 9.77
CA ALA A 73 7.76 1.63 9.60
C ALA A 73 7.56 0.33 8.79
N GLY A 74 6.50 -0.43 9.07
CA GLY A 74 6.16 -1.64 8.31
C GLY A 74 5.82 -1.33 6.85
N GLY A 75 5.10 -0.24 6.60
CA GLY A 75 4.80 0.23 5.25
C GLY A 75 6.06 0.62 4.47
N LEU A 76 6.99 1.33 5.11
CA LEU A 76 8.28 1.69 4.50
C LEU A 76 9.13 0.47 4.19
N ALA A 77 9.15 -0.53 5.08
CA ALA A 77 9.86 -1.78 4.85
C ALA A 77 9.30 -2.52 3.62
N ALA A 78 7.96 -2.68 3.54
CA ALA A 78 7.30 -3.30 2.40
C ALA A 78 7.57 -2.56 1.08
N TYR A 79 7.54 -1.23 1.09
CA TYR A 79 7.90 -0.43 -0.08
C TYR A 79 9.35 -0.67 -0.51
N ARG A 80 10.32 -0.60 0.42
CA ARG A 80 11.74 -0.81 0.10
C ARG A 80 12.01 -2.18 -0.50
N GLU A 81 11.37 -3.21 0.04
CA GLU A 81 11.56 -4.61 -0.38
C GLU A 81 10.91 -4.93 -1.73
N HIS A 82 9.77 -4.32 -2.04
CA HIS A 82 8.94 -4.78 -3.16
C HIS A 82 8.65 -3.72 -4.24
N ALA A 83 8.65 -2.44 -3.89
CA ALA A 83 8.12 -1.38 -4.74
C ALA A 83 9.01 -0.14 -4.87
N SER A 84 10.22 -0.15 -4.31
CA SER A 84 11.21 0.89 -4.55
C SER A 84 11.61 0.94 -6.02
N GLU A 85 12.09 2.10 -6.46
CA GLU A 85 12.51 2.34 -7.84
C GLU A 85 13.62 1.36 -8.26
N ASP A 86 14.54 1.04 -7.35
CA ASP A 86 15.60 0.07 -7.60
C ASP A 86 15.04 -1.35 -7.82
N VAL A 87 14.10 -1.78 -6.97
CA VAL A 87 13.46 -3.11 -7.08
C VAL A 87 12.63 -3.22 -8.35
N LEU A 88 11.76 -2.23 -8.60
CA LEU A 88 10.90 -2.23 -9.79
C LEU A 88 11.74 -2.06 -11.06
N GLY A 89 12.72 -1.17 -11.05
CA GLY A 89 13.62 -0.92 -12.17
C GLY A 89 14.40 -2.17 -12.58
N ALA A 90 14.96 -2.90 -11.61
CA ALA A 90 15.64 -4.16 -11.88
C ALA A 90 14.70 -5.22 -12.47
N ARG A 91 13.48 -5.36 -11.92
CA ARG A 91 12.46 -6.30 -12.43
C ARG A 91 12.06 -5.97 -13.87
N TRP A 92 11.76 -4.71 -14.15
CA TRP A 92 11.38 -4.24 -15.48
C TRP A 92 12.49 -4.43 -16.50
N ARG A 93 13.72 -4.02 -16.15
CA ARG A 93 14.90 -4.22 -17.00
C ARG A 93 15.06 -5.69 -17.40
N GLY A 94 15.07 -6.59 -16.42
CA GLY A 94 15.23 -8.01 -16.69
C GLY A 94 14.11 -8.60 -17.57
N LEU A 95 12.88 -8.09 -17.44
CA LEU A 95 11.79 -8.50 -18.33
C LEU A 95 12.00 -8.00 -19.77
N ILE A 96 12.36 -6.73 -19.93
CA ILE A 96 12.59 -6.13 -21.25
C ILE A 96 13.76 -6.81 -21.96
N GLU A 97 14.87 -7.05 -21.26
CA GLU A 97 16.04 -7.74 -21.82
C GLU A 97 15.69 -9.15 -22.31
N ARG A 98 14.87 -9.91 -21.56
CA ARG A 98 14.39 -11.24 -22.00
C ARG A 98 13.49 -11.18 -23.23
N LEU A 99 12.69 -10.12 -23.37
CA LEU A 99 11.78 -9.97 -24.51
C LEU A 99 12.52 -9.53 -25.77
N VAL A 100 13.56 -8.71 -25.64
CA VAL A 100 14.38 -8.21 -26.76
C VAL A 100 15.40 -9.26 -27.22
N ALA A 101 15.84 -10.16 -26.34
CA ALA A 101 16.73 -11.27 -26.70
C ALA A 101 16.04 -12.42 -27.47
N ARG A 102 14.76 -12.27 -27.80
CA ARG A 102 13.97 -13.19 -28.65
C ARG A 102 13.76 -12.58 -30.02
#